data_AF-A0A3A4Q0L1-F1
#
_entry.id   AF-A0A3A4Q0L1-F1
#
_cell.length_a   1.000
_cell.length_b   1.000
_cell.length_c   1.000
_cell.angle_alpha   90.00
_cell.angle_beta   90.00
_cell.angle_gamma   90.00
#
_symmetry.space_group_name_H-M   'P 1'
#
loop_
_entity.id
_entity.type
_entity.pdbx_description
1 polymer ?
#
loop_
_entity_poly.entity_id
_entity_poly.type
_entity_poly.pdbx_seq_one_letter_code
_entity_poly.pdbx_strand_id
1 'polypeptide(L)'
;MDMGFLYRLTDRTKLGLMIKNIADIRSSSRGDPENTSRSDFTLPTYITAGCSMKTDLPSIMGNNWIFSVDNEFIYGRYGSSAENRARFWLLRGGVEKQIHPSVCLRGGVIIPIIAETDSLGNIRDDLPGLKIGGTLGIGVTFGKIIFDAAIYGDPARGYIEQTIRIKGVVSLSIRF
;
A
#
# COMPACT_ATOMS: atom_id res chain seq x y z
N MET A 1 1.48 -14.39 8.62
CA MET A 1 2.58 -14.88 7.78
C MET A 1 2.44 -14.24 6.42
N ASP A 2 3.55 -13.71 5.90
CA ASP A 2 3.59 -13.00 4.64
C ASP A 2 4.59 -13.69 3.71
N MET A 3 4.30 -13.70 2.42
CA MET A 3 5.15 -14.26 1.37
C MET A 3 5.31 -13.24 0.25
N GLY A 4 6.52 -13.11 -0.28
CA GLY A 4 6.83 -12.19 -1.37
C GLY A 4 7.72 -12.85 -2.41
N PHE A 5 7.48 -12.52 -3.66
CA PHE A 5 8.30 -12.89 -4.80
C PHE A 5 8.67 -11.64 -5.59
N LEU A 6 9.95 -11.52 -5.94
CA LEU A 6 10.46 -10.44 -6.77
C LEU A 6 11.21 -11.05 -7.95
N TYR A 7 10.78 -10.72 -9.17
CA TYR A 7 11.43 -11.15 -10.39
C TYR A 7 11.99 -9.96 -11.15
N ARG A 8 13.27 -10.03 -11.50
CA ARG A 8 13.91 -9.02 -12.34
C ARG A 8 13.80 -9.46 -13.80
N LEU A 9 12.86 -8.88 -14.54
CA LEU A 9 12.66 -9.19 -15.95
C LEU A 9 13.81 -8.62 -16.80
N THR A 10 14.27 -7.42 -16.46
CA THR A 10 15.44 -6.77 -17.06
C THR A 10 16.18 -5.97 -15.99
N ASP A 11 17.36 -5.41 -16.29
CA ASP A 11 18.04 -4.50 -15.35
C ASP A 11 17.23 -3.25 -14.99
N ARG A 12 16.21 -2.93 -15.80
CA ARG A 12 15.32 -1.79 -15.64
C ARG A 12 13.93 -2.15 -15.14
N THR A 13 13.49 -3.39 -15.32
CA THR A 13 12.12 -3.81 -15.06
C THR A 13 12.08 -4.91 -14.00
N LYS A 14 11.28 -4.67 -12.96
CA LYS A 14 11.03 -5.62 -11.88
C LYS A 14 9.54 -5.89 -11.78
N LEU A 15 9.19 -7.13 -11.47
CA LEU A 15 7.85 -7.58 -11.15
C LEU A 15 7.85 -8.06 -9.70
N GLY A 16 6.79 -7.76 -8.97
CA GLY A 16 6.61 -8.17 -7.59
C GLY A 16 5.24 -8.81 -7.38
N LEU A 17 5.20 -9.84 -6.55
CA LEU A 17 3.99 -10.42 -5.99
C LEU A 17 4.16 -10.51 -4.48
N MET A 18 3.16 -10.12 -3.71
CA MET A 18 3.15 -10.22 -2.27
C MET A 18 1.80 -10.73 -1.80
N ILE A 19 1.81 -11.62 -0.83
CA ILE A 19 0.62 -12.10 -0.12
C ILE A 19 0.88 -11.90 1.37
N LYS A 20 0.02 -11.16 2.06
CA LYS A 20 0.11 -10.95 3.52
C LYS A 20 -1.03 -11.64 4.27
N ASN A 21 -0.78 -11.95 5.53
CA ASN A 21 -1.75 -12.54 6.46
C ASN A 21 -2.27 -13.93 6.07
N ILE A 22 -1.43 -14.76 5.43
CA ILE A 22 -1.79 -16.13 4.99
C ILE A 22 -2.20 -17.03 6.17
N ALA A 23 -1.58 -16.84 7.33
CA ALA A 23 -1.76 -17.72 8.49
C ALA A 23 -3.10 -17.49 9.23
N ASP A 24 -3.67 -16.29 9.19
CA ASP A 24 -4.96 -15.99 9.83
C ASP A 24 -6.14 -16.72 9.17
N ILE A 25 -5.97 -17.12 7.90
CA ILE A 25 -6.94 -17.94 7.16
C ILE A 25 -7.10 -19.33 7.80
N ARG A 26 -6.01 -19.90 8.35
CA ARG A 26 -6.01 -21.30 8.85
C ARG A 26 -6.52 -21.41 10.28
N SER A 27 -6.21 -20.46 11.15
CA SER A 27 -6.66 -20.48 12.55
C SER A 27 -8.18 -20.28 12.66
N SER A 28 -8.76 -19.47 11.78
CA SER A 28 -10.21 -19.22 11.74
C SER A 28 -11.04 -20.38 11.14
N SER A 29 -10.38 -21.42 10.62
CA SER A 29 -11.03 -22.59 10.00
C SER A 29 -11.08 -23.82 10.91
N ARG A 30 -10.33 -23.82 12.03
CA ARG A 30 -10.40 -24.88 13.06
C ARG A 30 -11.19 -24.34 14.24
N GLY A 31 -12.52 -24.47 14.16
CA GLY A 31 -13.39 -24.26 15.30
C GLY A 31 -13.15 -25.37 16.32
N ASP A 32 -12.37 -25.07 17.35
CA ASP A 32 -12.39 -25.83 18.60
C ASP A 32 -13.57 -25.30 19.43
N PRO A 33 -14.63 -26.11 19.68
CA PRO A 33 -15.85 -25.62 20.33
C PRO A 33 -15.70 -25.33 21.83
N GLU A 34 -14.53 -25.56 22.43
CA GLU A 34 -14.34 -25.49 23.89
C GLU A 34 -13.65 -24.22 24.41
N ASN A 35 -13.29 -23.24 23.58
CA ASN A 35 -12.55 -22.06 24.07
C ASN A 35 -13.14 -20.71 23.59
N THR A 36 -14.36 -20.42 24.04
CA THR A 36 -15.15 -19.23 23.70
C THR A 36 -14.68 -17.91 24.33
N SER A 37 -13.50 -17.85 24.95
CA SER A 37 -13.02 -16.62 25.63
C SER A 37 -11.91 -15.85 24.92
N ARG A 38 -11.47 -16.27 23.73
CA ARG A 38 -10.62 -15.44 22.86
C ARG A 38 -11.47 -14.93 21.70
N SER A 39 -11.76 -13.63 21.70
CA SER A 39 -12.20 -12.96 20.50
C SER A 39 -11.06 -13.03 19.49
N ASP A 40 -11.09 -14.03 18.61
CA ASP A 40 -10.10 -14.21 17.57
C ASP A 40 -10.16 -13.01 16.63
N PHE A 41 -9.28 -12.04 16.88
CA PHE A 41 -9.12 -10.88 16.03
C PHE A 41 -8.48 -11.34 14.73
N THR A 42 -9.22 -11.20 13.63
CA THR A 42 -8.76 -11.62 12.31
C THR A 42 -8.28 -10.41 11.51
N LEU A 43 -7.20 -10.58 10.76
CA LEU A 43 -6.76 -9.62 9.76
C LEU A 43 -7.18 -10.09 8.35
N PRO A 44 -7.59 -9.16 7.47
CA PRO A 44 -7.89 -9.52 6.11
C PRO A 44 -6.62 -9.98 5.37
N THR A 45 -6.81 -10.76 4.31
CA THR A 45 -5.72 -11.18 3.42
C THR A 45 -5.42 -10.10 2.40
N TYR A 46 -4.15 -9.90 2.09
CA TYR A 46 -3.70 -8.92 1.11
C TYR A 46 -2.97 -9.65 0.00
N ILE A 47 -3.30 -9.35 -1.26
CA ILE A 47 -2.54 -9.78 -2.43
C ILE A 47 -2.16 -8.52 -3.21
N THR A 48 -0.87 -8.34 -3.45
CA THR A 48 -0.35 -7.22 -4.23
C THR A 48 0.47 -7.75 -5.39
N ALA A 49 0.15 -7.36 -6.62
CA ALA A 49 0.98 -7.60 -7.79
C ALA A 49 1.39 -6.26 -8.38
N GLY A 50 2.66 -6.10 -8.75
CA GLY A 50 3.14 -4.82 -9.26
C GLY A 50 4.32 -4.94 -10.19
N CYS A 51 4.58 -3.87 -10.93
CA CYS A 51 5.78 -3.72 -11.73
C CYS A 51 6.41 -2.34 -11.51
N SER A 52 7.72 -2.28 -11.66
CA SER A 52 8.47 -1.03 -11.66
C SER A 52 9.42 -1.00 -12.85
N MET A 53 9.54 0.15 -13.50
CA MET A 53 10.41 0.37 -14.63
C MET A 53 11.26 1.62 -14.42
N LYS A 54 12.58 1.45 -14.49
CA LYS A 54 13.53 2.56 -14.56
C LYS A 54 13.67 3.04 -15.99
N THR A 55 13.53 4.34 -16.21
CA THR A 55 13.77 4.98 -17.50
C THR A 55 15.03 5.84 -17.40
N ASP A 56 16.02 5.49 -18.23
CA ASP A 56 17.21 6.31 -18.47
C ASP A 56 17.13 6.95 -19.87
N LEU A 57 15.94 7.05 -20.44
CA LEU A 57 15.74 7.63 -21.76
C LEU A 57 16.06 9.14 -21.68
N PRO A 58 16.90 9.67 -22.59
CA PRO A 58 17.07 11.10 -22.77
C PRO A 58 15.76 11.67 -23.34
N SER A 59 14.78 11.83 -22.46
CA SER A 59 13.51 12.47 -22.76
C SER A 59 13.58 13.93 -22.35
N ILE A 60 12.60 14.71 -22.84
CA ILE A 60 12.38 16.13 -22.49
C ILE A 60 12.30 16.34 -20.95
N MET A 61 12.07 15.28 -20.16
CA MET A 61 11.93 15.31 -18.70
C MET A 61 13.21 14.98 -17.89
N GLY A 62 14.34 14.72 -18.56
CA GLY A 62 15.64 14.36 -17.96
C GLY A 62 15.82 12.86 -17.65
N ASN A 63 17.02 12.46 -17.21
CA ASN A 63 17.36 11.07 -16.87
C ASN A 63 16.94 10.72 -15.42
N ASN A 64 16.90 9.42 -15.08
CA ASN A 64 16.67 8.87 -13.73
C ASN A 64 15.23 8.94 -13.18
N TRP A 65 14.28 8.51 -13.99
CA TRP A 65 12.90 8.30 -13.53
C TRP A 65 12.66 6.83 -13.24
N ILE A 66 11.87 6.56 -12.21
CA ILE A 66 11.33 5.23 -11.93
C ILE A 66 9.82 5.35 -11.87
N PHE A 67 9.12 4.53 -12.64
CA PHE A 67 7.66 4.41 -12.58
C PHE A 67 7.30 3.09 -11.94
N SER A 68 6.26 3.09 -11.11
CA SER A 68 5.69 1.88 -10.55
C SER A 68 4.19 1.86 -10.70
N VAL A 69 3.63 0.68 -10.90
CA VAL A 69 2.21 0.43 -10.80
C VAL A 69 1.99 -0.86 -10.05
N ASP A 70 0.99 -0.85 -9.18
CA ASP A 70 0.69 -1.97 -8.33
C ASP A 70 -0.81 -2.08 -8.09
N ASN A 71 -1.26 -3.31 -8.09
CA ASN A 71 -2.64 -3.71 -7.93
C ASN A 71 -2.74 -4.46 -6.61
N GLU A 72 -3.54 -3.95 -5.69
CA GLU A 72 -3.71 -4.50 -4.36
C GLU A 72 -5.15 -4.93 -4.15
N PHE A 73 -5.33 -6.17 -3.74
CA PHE A 73 -6.62 -6.76 -3.40
C PHE A 73 -6.60 -7.17 -1.93
N ILE A 74 -7.53 -6.63 -1.15
CA ILE A 74 -7.69 -6.88 0.28
C ILE A 74 -9.03 -7.56 0.46
N TYR A 75 -9.05 -8.74 1.07
CA TYR A 75 -10.29 -9.50 1.21
C TYR A 75 -10.30 -10.40 2.43
N GLY A 76 -11.50 -10.73 2.90
CA GLY A 76 -11.71 -11.67 4.00
C GLY A 76 -12.23 -11.00 5.26
N ARG A 77 -12.20 -11.74 6.36
CA ARG A 77 -12.71 -11.26 7.66
C ARG A 77 -11.76 -10.24 8.28
N TYR A 78 -12.32 -9.33 9.08
CA TYR A 78 -11.52 -8.39 9.86
C TYR A 78 -12.13 -8.12 11.23
N GLY A 79 -11.28 -7.91 12.22
CA GLY A 79 -11.72 -7.59 13.58
C GLY A 79 -12.18 -8.83 14.36
N SER A 80 -12.96 -8.58 15.41
CA SER A 80 -13.43 -9.61 16.36
C SER A 80 -14.78 -10.24 15.99
N SER A 81 -15.49 -9.70 15.01
CA SER A 81 -16.77 -10.27 14.56
C SER A 81 -16.57 -11.15 13.33
N ALA A 82 -17.11 -12.37 13.37
CA ALA A 82 -17.09 -13.30 12.24
C ALA A 82 -17.87 -12.81 11.01
N GLU A 83 -18.75 -11.82 11.21
CA GLU A 83 -19.59 -11.23 10.18
C GLU A 83 -18.89 -10.10 9.42
N ASN A 84 -17.86 -9.48 9.99
CA ASN A 84 -17.18 -8.36 9.37
C ASN A 84 -16.28 -8.83 8.23
N ARG A 85 -16.63 -8.53 6.97
CA ARG A 85 -15.76 -8.75 5.81
C ARG A 85 -15.40 -7.46 5.12
N ALA A 86 -14.17 -7.43 4.64
CA ALA A 86 -13.60 -6.36 3.85
C ALA A 86 -13.41 -6.86 2.42
N ARG A 87 -13.65 -5.97 1.45
CA ARG A 87 -13.28 -6.17 0.05
C ARG A 87 -12.80 -4.84 -0.52
N PHE A 88 -11.50 -4.72 -0.68
CA PHE A 88 -10.88 -3.56 -1.31
C PHE A 88 -10.09 -3.99 -2.54
N TRP A 89 -10.21 -3.21 -3.60
CA TRP A 89 -9.36 -3.32 -4.77
C TRP A 89 -8.77 -1.94 -5.06
N LEU A 90 -7.46 -1.80 -4.92
CA LEU A 90 -6.75 -0.53 -5.07
C LEU A 90 -5.78 -0.64 -6.25
N LEU A 91 -5.83 0.34 -7.14
CA LEU A 91 -4.79 0.56 -8.15
C LEU A 91 -3.89 1.70 -7.68
N ARG A 92 -2.58 1.47 -7.65
CA ARG A 92 -1.60 2.44 -7.18
C ARG A 92 -0.60 2.72 -8.29
N GLY A 93 -0.29 3.99 -8.47
CA GLY A 93 0.73 4.46 -9.40
C GLY A 93 1.74 5.30 -8.67
N GLY A 94 3.02 5.12 -8.96
CA GLY A 94 4.12 5.84 -8.34
C GLY A 94 5.12 6.33 -9.37
N VAL A 95 5.74 7.46 -9.05
CA VAL A 95 6.87 8.00 -9.78
C VAL A 95 7.94 8.45 -8.80
N GLU A 96 9.19 8.09 -9.10
CA GLU A 96 10.36 8.59 -8.39
C GLU A 96 11.28 9.31 -9.37
N LYS A 97 11.84 10.44 -8.94
CA LYS A 97 12.82 11.21 -9.69
C LYS A 97 14.04 11.48 -8.82
N GLN A 98 15.19 11.00 -9.26
CA GLN A 98 16.46 11.39 -8.64
C GLN A 98 16.91 12.75 -9.20
N ILE A 99 16.74 13.80 -8.41
CA ILE A 99 17.15 15.17 -8.79
C ILE A 99 18.61 15.47 -8.44
N HIS A 100 19.17 14.73 -7.49
CA HIS A 100 20.56 14.80 -7.07
C HIS A 100 21.01 13.39 -6.62
N PRO A 101 22.30 13.01 -6.68
CA PRO A 101 22.77 11.73 -6.15
C PRO A 101 22.29 11.42 -4.72
N SER A 102 22.12 12.48 -3.91
CA SER A 102 21.63 12.41 -2.55
C SER A 102 20.14 12.72 -2.36
N VAL A 103 19.40 13.15 -3.39
CA VAL A 103 18.00 13.60 -3.24
C VAL A 103 17.09 12.95 -4.27
N CYS A 104 16.03 12.32 -3.78
CA CYS A 104 14.99 11.68 -4.56
C CYS A 104 13.62 12.30 -4.21
N LEU A 105 12.84 12.65 -5.23
CA LEU A 105 11.45 13.07 -5.08
C LEU A 105 10.53 11.93 -5.48
N ARG A 106 9.40 11.77 -4.78
CA ARG A 106 8.40 10.75 -5.04
C ARG A 106 7.01 11.37 -5.12
N GLY A 107 6.21 10.87 -6.06
CA GLY A 107 4.79 11.18 -6.15
C GLY A 107 4.02 9.90 -6.38
N GLY A 108 2.80 9.83 -5.87
CA GLY A 108 1.97 8.66 -6.05
C GLY A 108 0.49 8.96 -6.01
N VAL A 109 -0.29 8.10 -6.65
CA VAL A 109 -1.75 8.13 -6.68
C VAL A 109 -2.27 6.76 -6.27
N ILE A 110 -3.38 6.76 -5.54
CA ILE A 110 -4.10 5.58 -5.11
C ILE A 110 -5.54 5.73 -5.60
N ILE A 111 -5.99 4.78 -6.40
CA ILE A 111 -7.32 4.75 -6.97
C ILE A 111 -8.04 3.53 -6.36
N PRO A 112 -8.92 3.71 -5.37
CA PRO A 112 -9.78 2.62 -4.92
C PRO A 112 -10.76 2.28 -6.04
N ILE A 113 -10.63 1.09 -6.63
CA ILE A 113 -11.58 0.56 -7.62
C ILE A 113 -12.82 0.01 -6.92
N ILE A 114 -12.61 -0.79 -5.87
CA ILE A 114 -13.65 -1.32 -4.97
C ILE A 114 -13.23 -0.96 -3.55
N ALA A 115 -14.18 -0.50 -2.72
CA ALA A 115 -13.95 -0.29 -1.30
C ALA A 115 -15.23 -0.58 -0.54
N GLU A 116 -15.39 -1.84 -0.12
CA GLU A 116 -16.60 -2.34 0.51
C GLU A 116 -16.28 -3.02 1.85
N THR A 117 -17.15 -2.80 2.82
CA THR A 117 -17.18 -3.58 4.07
C THR A 117 -18.62 -3.93 4.42
N ASP A 118 -18.84 -5.05 5.11
CA ASP A 118 -20.20 -5.40 5.53
C ASP A 118 -20.80 -4.40 6.52
N SER A 119 -19.97 -3.71 7.31
CA SER A 119 -20.43 -2.71 8.29
C SER A 119 -20.80 -1.36 7.69
N LEU A 120 -20.13 -0.94 6.60
CA LEU A 120 -20.29 0.41 6.02
C LEU A 120 -20.81 0.38 4.57
N GLY A 121 -21.01 -0.80 3.97
CA GLY A 121 -21.36 -0.92 2.57
C GLY A 121 -20.24 -0.44 1.65
N ASN A 122 -20.59 0.19 0.53
CA ASN A 122 -19.63 0.71 -0.45
C ASN A 122 -19.06 2.07 -0.01
N ILE A 123 -17.99 2.02 0.78
CA ILE A 123 -17.22 3.16 1.28
C ILE A 123 -16.71 4.06 0.14
N ARG A 124 -16.52 3.51 -1.06
CA ARG A 124 -16.09 4.32 -2.22
C ARG A 124 -17.08 5.42 -2.55
N ASP A 125 -18.38 5.21 -2.34
CA ASP A 125 -19.40 6.19 -2.69
C ASP A 125 -19.49 7.34 -1.69
N ASP A 126 -19.10 7.08 -0.45
CA ASP A 126 -19.07 8.07 0.63
C ASP A 126 -17.84 8.98 0.58
N LEU A 127 -16.92 8.74 -0.36
CA LEU A 127 -15.74 9.56 -0.54
C LEU A 127 -16.06 10.94 -1.12
N PRO A 128 -15.76 12.04 -0.40
CA PRO A 128 -15.89 13.38 -0.96
C PRO A 128 -14.85 13.61 -2.07
N GLY A 129 -15.28 14.13 -3.22
CA GLY A 129 -14.39 14.60 -4.30
C GLY A 129 -13.93 13.51 -5.29
N LEU A 130 -12.68 13.60 -5.76
CA LEU A 130 -12.15 12.82 -6.89
C LEU A 130 -11.99 11.30 -6.63
N LYS A 131 -12.40 10.80 -5.46
CA LYS A 131 -12.29 9.37 -5.06
C LYS A 131 -10.89 8.79 -5.29
N ILE A 132 -9.84 9.61 -5.18
CA ILE A 132 -8.43 9.24 -5.33
C ILE A 132 -7.62 9.75 -4.13
N GLY A 133 -6.64 8.95 -3.70
CA GLY A 133 -5.62 9.35 -2.75
C GLY A 133 -4.37 9.84 -3.47
N GLY A 134 -3.69 10.83 -2.90
CA GLY A 134 -2.43 11.35 -3.41
C GLY A 134 -1.33 11.24 -2.35
N THR A 135 -0.09 11.06 -2.80
CA THR A 135 1.09 11.04 -1.95
C THR A 135 2.22 11.85 -2.57
N LEU A 136 3.00 12.52 -1.73
CA LEU A 136 4.23 13.20 -2.11
C LEU A 136 5.31 12.85 -1.09
N GLY A 137 6.54 12.67 -1.53
CA GLY A 137 7.64 12.36 -0.64
C GLY A 137 8.98 12.84 -1.15
N ILE A 138 9.92 12.88 -0.22
CA ILE A 138 11.32 13.24 -0.45
C ILE A 138 12.21 12.27 0.32
N GLY A 139 13.26 11.78 -0.31
CA GLY A 139 14.32 10.99 0.29
C GLY A 139 15.65 11.72 0.17
N VAL A 140 16.40 11.81 1.27
CA VAL A 140 17.72 12.43 1.32
C VAL A 140 18.74 11.45 1.90
N THR A 141 19.85 11.24 1.19
CA THR A 141 20.93 10.33 1.60
C THR A 141 22.22 11.08 1.91
N PHE A 142 22.72 10.92 3.13
CA PHE A 142 23.98 11.44 3.64
C PHE A 142 24.91 10.27 4.01
N GLY A 143 25.70 9.81 3.04
CA GLY A 143 26.57 8.65 3.23
C GLY A 143 25.77 7.39 3.56
N LYS A 144 25.89 6.90 4.79
CA LYS A 144 25.16 5.72 5.28
C LYS A 144 23.76 6.04 5.81
N ILE A 145 23.43 7.32 6.01
CA ILE A 145 22.19 7.76 6.63
C ILE A 145 21.19 8.15 5.55
N ILE A 146 19.96 7.65 5.65
CA ILE A 146 18.86 7.94 4.72
C ILE A 146 17.69 8.49 5.53
N PHE A 147 17.23 9.67 5.16
CA PHE A 147 15.99 10.27 5.65
C PHE A 147 14.94 10.19 4.57
N ASP A 148 13.78 9.63 4.87
CA ASP A 148 12.63 9.67 3.98
C ASP A 148 11.47 10.37 4.70
N ALA A 149 10.83 11.31 4.02
CA ALA A 149 9.62 11.97 4.48
C ALA A 149 8.54 11.83 3.40
N ALA A 150 7.32 11.52 3.80
CA ALA A 150 6.18 11.43 2.89
C ALA A 150 4.94 12.02 3.54
N ILE A 151 4.14 12.70 2.74
CA ILE A 151 2.76 13.08 3.07
C ILE A 151 1.81 12.31 2.16
N TYR A 152 0.69 11.88 2.72
CA TYR A 152 -0.35 11.21 1.95
C TYR A 152 -1.72 11.55 2.50
N GLY A 153 -2.72 11.58 1.61
CA GLY A 153 -4.11 11.53 2.05
C GLY A 153 -4.35 10.19 2.74
N ASP A 154 -4.80 10.21 3.99
CA ASP A 154 -5.13 9.01 4.77
C ASP A 154 -6.55 8.57 4.43
N PRO A 155 -6.72 7.59 3.52
CA PRO A 155 -8.03 7.22 3.06
C PRO A 155 -8.76 6.50 4.19
N ALA A 156 -8.08 5.67 4.98
CA ALA A 156 -8.69 4.88 6.05
C ALA A 156 -9.36 5.75 7.11
N ARG A 157 -8.69 6.80 7.61
CA ARG A 157 -9.35 7.75 8.53
C ARG A 157 -10.31 8.68 7.82
N GLY A 158 -10.00 9.09 6.59
CA GLY A 158 -10.93 9.89 5.79
C GLY A 158 -12.26 9.18 5.50
N TYR A 159 -12.25 7.85 5.40
CA TYR A 159 -13.44 7.01 5.23
C TYR A 159 -14.29 6.96 6.50
N ILE A 160 -13.65 6.88 7.67
CA ILE A 160 -14.36 6.83 8.96
C ILE A 160 -14.91 8.20 9.35
N GLU A 161 -14.13 9.26 9.10
CA GLU A 161 -14.45 10.62 9.56
C GLU A 161 -15.05 11.51 8.46
N GLN A 162 -15.27 10.97 7.25
CA GLN A 162 -15.85 11.65 6.08
C GLN A 162 -15.21 13.01 5.74
N THR A 163 -13.93 13.19 6.06
CA THR A 163 -13.18 14.44 5.85
C THR A 163 -11.80 14.17 5.28
N ILE A 164 -11.24 15.10 4.51
CA ILE A 164 -9.88 14.96 3.96
C ILE A 164 -8.90 15.00 5.13
N ARG A 165 -8.19 13.89 5.33
CA ARG A 165 -7.12 13.79 6.33
C ARG A 165 -5.78 13.63 5.63
N ILE A 166 -4.80 14.43 6.04
CA ILE A 166 -3.42 14.34 5.56
C ILE A 166 -2.58 13.79 6.70
N LYS A 167 -1.76 12.77 6.41
CA LYS A 167 -0.77 12.22 7.32
C LYS A 167 0.63 12.43 6.79
N GLY A 168 1.57 12.62 7.72
CA GLY A 168 3.00 12.65 7.45
C GLY A 168 3.68 11.44 8.08
N VAL A 169 4.66 10.87 7.40
CA VAL A 169 5.56 9.84 7.92
C VAL A 169 6.99 10.30 7.65
N VAL A 170 7.84 10.18 8.67
CA VAL A 170 9.28 10.40 8.57
C VAL A 170 9.98 9.14 9.04
N SER A 171 10.96 8.67 8.27
CA SER A 171 11.79 7.53 8.63
C SER A 171 13.27 7.87 8.49
N LEU A 172 14.06 7.20 9.33
CA LEU A 172 15.50 7.26 9.35
C LEU A 172 16.04 5.83 9.20
N SER A 173 16.90 5.61 8.21
CA SER A 173 17.54 4.32 7.98
C SER A 173 19.06 4.48 7.93
N ILE A 174 19.78 3.50 8.48
CA ILE A 174 21.25 3.44 8.47
C ILE A 174 21.67 2.19 7.72
N ARG A 175 22.48 2.34 6.66
CA ARG A 175 23.06 1.21 5.91
C ARG A 175 24.38 0.81 6.55
N PHE A 176 24.48 -0.44 6.99
CA PHE A 176 25.70 -1.01 7.57
C PHE A 176 26.66 -1.49 6.49
#